data_AF-A0A8T4UTE4-F1
#
_entry.id   AF-A0A8T4UTE4-F1
#
_cell.length_a   1.000
_cell.length_b   1.000
_cell.length_c   1.000
_cell.angle_alpha   90.00
_cell.angle_beta   90.00
_cell.angle_gamma   90.00
#
_symmetry.space_group_name_H-M   'P 1'
#
loop_
_entity.id
_entity.type
_entity.pdbx_description
1 polymer ?
#
loop_
_entity_poly.entity_id
_entity_poly.type
_entity_poly.pdbx_seq_one_letter_code
_entity_poly.pdbx_strand_id
1 'polypeptide(L)' 'MDTSTIKIYEDTKEQLDLYREYKNESYDEVIKKILFIVQNVKDEPKLSRETIDAIEKARERIKKGKFLTESEAKKRLGL' A
#
# COMPACT_ATOMS: atom_id res chain seq x y z
N MET A 1 -15.36 -22.44 12.24
CA MET A 1 -14.32 -21.98 11.30
C MET A 1 -13.10 -22.77 11.68
N ASP A 2 -12.66 -23.66 10.80
CA ASP A 2 -11.59 -24.59 11.13
C ASP A 2 -10.27 -23.84 11.10
N THR A 3 -9.47 -23.99 12.14
CA THR A 3 -8.16 -23.37 12.26
C THR A 3 -7.07 -24.42 12.08
N SER A 4 -5.93 -23.98 11.59
CA SER A 4 -4.72 -24.80 11.47
C SER A 4 -3.54 -24.04 12.05
N THR A 5 -2.49 -24.77 12.42
CA THR A 5 -1.26 -24.21 12.96
C THR A 5 -0.16 -24.36 11.93
N ILE A 6 0.57 -23.28 11.69
CA ILE A 6 1.78 -23.29 10.87
C ILE A 6 2.99 -23.00 11.74
N LYS A 7 4.14 -23.59 11.39
CA LYS A 7 5.42 -23.28 12.04
C LYS A 7 6.17 -22.29 11.15
N ILE A 8 6.57 -21.17 11.73
CA ILE A 8 7.38 -20.14 11.09
C ILE A 8 8.56 -19.77 11.99
N TYR A 9 9.60 -19.17 11.42
CA TYR A 9 10.71 -18.62 12.18
C TYR A 9 10.32 -17.29 12.84
N GLU A 10 11.04 -16.90 13.90
CA GLU A 10 10.74 -15.69 14.66
C GLU A 10 10.92 -14.42 13.82
N ASP A 11 11.95 -14.38 12.98
CA ASP A 11 12.20 -13.27 12.04
C ASP A 11 11.03 -13.11 11.05
N THR A 12 10.48 -14.22 10.54
CA THR A 12 9.30 -14.21 9.67
C THR A 12 8.08 -13.64 10.41
N LYS A 13 7.90 -14.03 11.68
CA LYS A 13 6.83 -13.49 12.52
C LYS A 13 6.99 -11.98 12.73
N GLU A 14 8.20 -11.50 13.01
CA GLU A 14 8.51 -10.07 13.14
C GLU A 14 8.22 -9.31 11.84
N GLN A 15 8.56 -9.87 10.68
CA GLN A 15 8.20 -9.27 9.39
C GLN A 15 6.68 -9.18 9.21
N LEU A 16 5.93 -10.22 9.57
CA LEU A 16 4.46 -10.20 9.51
C LEU A 16 3.87 -9.13 10.43
N ASP A 17 4.50 -8.84 11.57
CA ASP A 17 4.06 -7.77 12.48
C ASP A 17 4.20 -6.37 11.86
N LEU A 18 5.24 -6.15 11.03
CA LEU A 18 5.43 -4.88 10.31
C LEU A 18 4.35 -4.64 9.23
N TYR A 19 3.71 -5.69 8.73
CA TYR A 19 2.65 -5.60 7.72
C TYR A 19 1.24 -5.39 8.30
N ARG A 20 1.11 -5.32 9.62
CA ARG A 20 -0.16 -4.98 10.26
C ARG A 20 -0.49 -3.50 10.06
N GLU A 21 -1.70 -3.21 9.60
CA GLU A 21 -2.21 -1.85 9.44
C GLU A 21 -2.84 -1.31 10.72
N TYR A 22 -3.35 -2.21 11.57
CA TYR A 22 -3.96 -1.86 12.85
C TYR A 22 -3.60 -2.88 13.94
N LYS A 23 -3.63 -2.44 15.21
CA LYS A 23 -3.17 -3.21 16.37
C LYS A 23 -3.81 -4.59 16.51
N ASN A 24 -5.08 -4.72 16.11
CA ASN A 24 -5.88 -5.92 16.28
C ASN A 24 -5.99 -6.78 15.00
N GLU A 25 -5.17 -6.51 13.98
CA GLU A 25 -5.15 -7.32 12.76
C GLU A 25 -4.54 -8.70 13.06
N SER A 26 -5.22 -9.76 12.60
CA SER A 26 -4.79 -11.15 12.77
C SER A 26 -3.74 -11.54 11.72
N TYR A 27 -2.92 -12.54 12.05
CA TYR A 27 -1.95 -13.07 11.07
C TYR A 27 -2.63 -13.66 9.83
N ASP A 28 -3.83 -14.23 9.96
CA ASP A 28 -4.59 -14.75 8.81
C ASP A 28 -4.98 -13.62 7.84
N GLU A 29 -5.43 -12.47 8.35
CA GLU A 29 -5.71 -11.29 7.53
C GLU A 29 -4.44 -10.79 6.81
N VAL A 30 -3.32 -10.65 7.54
CA VAL A 30 -2.04 -10.22 6.96
C VAL A 30 -1.59 -11.18 5.85
N ILE A 31 -1.63 -12.49 6.12
CA ILE A 31 -1.24 -13.53 5.15
C ILE A 31 -2.14 -13.47 3.92
N LYS A 32 -3.47 -13.30 4.08
CA LYS A 32 -4.40 -13.15 2.96
C LYS A 32 -4.12 -11.92 2.12
N LYS A 33 -3.78 -10.77 2.72
CA LYS A 33 -3.35 -9.58 1.96
C LYS A 33 -2.10 -9.87 1.12
N ILE A 34 -1.10 -10.53 1.70
CA ILE A 34 0.13 -10.90 1.00
C ILE A 34 -0.18 -11.86 -0.15
N LEU A 35 -0.97 -12.91 0.10
CA LEU A 35 -1.38 -13.86 -0.93
C LEU A 35 -2.15 -13.18 -2.07
N PHE A 36 -3.06 -12.26 -1.74
CA PHE A 36 -3.78 -11.47 -2.74
C PHE A 36 -2.81 -10.68 -3.63
N ILE A 37 -1.80 -10.04 -3.04
CA ILE A 37 -0.77 -9.30 -3.81
C ILE A 37 -0.01 -10.26 -4.73
N VAL A 38 0.48 -11.38 -4.19
CA VAL A 38 1.27 -12.36 -4.94
C VAL A 38 0.47 -12.94 -6.11
N GLN A 39 -0.81 -13.23 -5.91
CA GLN A 39 -1.68 -13.86 -6.91
C GLN A 39 -2.18 -12.89 -7.98
N ASN A 40 -2.50 -11.64 -7.60
CA ASN A 40 -3.23 -10.74 -8.49
C ASN A 40 -2.35 -9.61 -9.02
N VAL A 41 -1.44 -9.05 -8.21
CA VAL A 41 -0.74 -7.82 -8.60
C VAL A 41 0.36 -8.07 -9.63
N LYS A 42 0.88 -9.30 -9.74
CA LYS A 42 1.90 -9.63 -10.74
C LYS A 42 1.33 -9.72 -12.15
N ASP A 43 0.16 -10.33 -12.30
CA ASP A 43 -0.42 -10.66 -13.60
C ASP A 43 -1.56 -9.68 -13.98
N GLU A 44 -2.29 -9.14 -12.99
CA GLU A 44 -3.40 -8.20 -13.16
C GLU A 44 -3.32 -7.03 -12.15
N PRO A 45 -2.31 -6.16 -12.24
CA PRO A 45 -2.20 -5.05 -11.32
C PRO A 45 -3.37 -4.07 -11.51
N LYS A 46 -4.04 -3.71 -10.41
CA LYS A 46 -5.11 -2.67 -10.40
C LYS A 46 -4.66 -1.34 -11.00
N LEU A 47 -3.38 -1.02 -10.89
CA LEU A 47 -2.76 0.18 -11.45
C LEU A 47 -1.58 -0.23 -12.32
N SER A 48 -1.44 0.41 -13.49
CA SER A 48 -0.24 0.23 -14.29
C SER A 48 1.01 0.68 -13.51
N ARG A 49 2.17 0.12 -13.86
CA ARG A 49 3.47 0.55 -13.32
C ARG A 49 3.70 2.06 -13.49
N GLU A 50 3.26 2.62 -14.61
CA GLU A 50 3.33 4.06 -14.88
C GLU A 50 2.49 4.87 -13.88
N THR A 51 1.28 4.40 -13.57
CA THR A 51 0.42 5.05 -12.57
C THR A 51 1.05 5.00 -11.17
N ILE A 52 1.69 3.89 -10.80
CA ILE A 52 2.41 3.79 -9.53
C ILE A 52 3.56 4.81 -9.47
N ASP A 53 4.40 4.88 -10.51
CA ASP A 53 5.50 5.84 -10.60
C ASP A 53 5.00 7.30 -10.57
N ALA A 54 3.88 7.59 -11.23
CA ALA A 54 3.24 8.90 -11.17
C ALA A 54 2.77 9.26 -9.75
N ILE A 55 2.17 8.32 -9.01
CA ILE A 55 1.75 8.51 -7.62
C ILE A 55 2.97 8.75 -6.73
N GLU A 56 4.04 7.98 -6.88
CA GLU A 56 5.28 8.15 -6.10
C GLU A 56 5.89 9.53 -6.33
N LYS A 57 6.03 9.95 -7.59
CA LYS A 57 6.51 11.30 -7.96
C LYS A 57 5.61 12.40 -7.38
N ALA A 58 4.30 12.22 -7.39
CA ALA A 58 3.37 13.18 -6.80
C ALA A 58 3.57 13.30 -5.28
N ARG A 59 3.70 12.16 -4.57
CA ARG A 59 3.98 12.14 -3.12
C ARG A 59 5.30 12.80 -2.78
N GLU A 60 6.34 12.58 -3.58
CA GLU A 60 7.63 13.25 -3.39
C GLU A 60 7.52 14.78 -3.56
N ARG A 61 6.78 15.25 -4.57
CA ARG A 61 6.56 16.68 -4.78
C ARG A 61 5.89 17.32 -3.57
N ILE A 62 4.85 16.67 -3.03
CA ILE A 62 4.17 17.13 -1.81
C ILE A 62 5.16 17.19 -0.63
N LYS A 63 5.95 16.12 -0.41
CA LYS A 63 6.97 16.08 0.66
C LYS A 63 8.01 17.21 0.52
N LYS A 64 8.34 17.59 -0.71
CA LYS A 64 9.26 18.70 -1.04
C LYS A 64 8.56 20.08 -0.97
N GLY A 65 7.32 20.16 -0.49
CA GLY A 65 6.54 21.41 -0.42
C GLY A 65 6.04 21.92 -1.78
N LYS A 66 6.16 21.12 -2.84
CA LYS A 66 5.74 21.47 -4.21
C LYS A 66 4.31 21.02 -4.45
N PHE A 67 3.35 21.70 -3.82
CA PHE A 67 1.92 21.49 -4.01
C PHE A 67 1.21 22.81 -4.32
N LEU A 68 -0.05 22.71 -4.73
CA LEU A 68 -0.93 23.86 -4.95
C LEU A 68 -2.17 23.64 -4.09
N THR A 69 -2.64 24.71 -3.47
CA THR A 69 -3.98 24.75 -2.89
C THR A 69 -5.02 24.77 -4.01
N GLU A 70 -6.26 24.37 -3.70
CA GLU A 70 -7.36 24.39 -4.66
C GLU A 70 -7.57 25.80 -5.26
N SER A 71 -7.49 26.84 -4.44
CA SER A 71 -7.62 28.24 -4.88
C SER A 71 -6.50 28.65 -5.85
N GLU A 72 -5.26 28.25 -5.59
CA GLU A 72 -4.13 28.52 -6.49
C GLU A 72 -4.25 27.76 -7.81
N ALA A 73 -4.76 26.52 -7.75
CA ALA A 73 -5.00 25.70 -8.93
C ALA A 73 -6.09 26.32 -9.82
N LYS A 74 -7.23 26.72 -9.23
CA LYS A 74 -8.33 27.39 -9.95
C LYS A 74 -7.86 28.67 -10.64
N LYS A 75 -7.12 29.52 -9.93
CA LYS A 75 -6.53 30.75 -10.49
C LYS A 75 -5.59 30.48 -11.66
N ARG A 76 -4.77 29.41 -11.60
CA ARG A 76 -3.89 29.00 -12.71
C ARG A 76 -4.63 28.44 -13.92
N LEU A 77 -5.76 27.79 -13.68
CA LEU A 77 -6.60 27.18 -14.72
C LEU A 77 -7.64 28.15 -15.29
N GLY A 78 -7.73 29.38 -14.76
CA GLY A 78 -8.72 30.38 -15.18
C GLY A 78 -10.15 30.05 -14.74
N LEU A 79 -10.30 29.28 -13.66
CA LEU A 79 -11.56 28.86 -13.05
C LEU A 79 -11.88 29.67 -11.78
#